data_AF-A0A6J1WJB4-F1
#
_entry.id   AF-A0A6J1WJB4-F1
#
_cell.length_a   1.000
_cell.length_b   1.000
_cell.length_c   1.000
_cell.angle_alpha   90.00
_cell.angle_beta   90.00
_cell.angle_gamma   90.00
#
_symmetry.space_group_name_H-M   'P 1'
#
loop_
_entity.id
_entity.type
_entity.pdbx_description
1 polymer ?
#
loop_
_entity_poly.entity_id
_entity_poly.type
_entity_poly.pdbx_seq_one_letter_code
_entity_poly.pdbx_strand_id
1 'polypeptide(L)'
;QVSIFILNCLCLLFWQFSQFIFLTQTAIFFVMEQLRIIDVKSLCVFLHSHFCGLHMAVLLLQGNDMLKSSLFASFFLVVSAYCLFFSSLRVKVQNRLDLLVEAWLVVLRIAIVVCASFYLKKVISDFLEVQEDSHIWDILYSKFSDYKTFHTLIYTCSEVFDFLPWSSIKNMLHSFLIPFALINILNVCNYWLCNALSASRKREMEDNRVKTEKDSQEDTDDSGIENNAEIIKKEGTDKKVGTVDDQSDAGIDNVVFFLKHLNIDAAIFYNISQMAVYGVMAALVMRLKLLFTTQLCVLSSLLMSTKYYV
;
A
#
# COMPACT_ATOMS: atom_id res chain seq x y z
N GLN A 1 3.24 -15.74 -15.38
CA GLN A 1 4.01 -14.59 -15.89
C GLN A 1 3.73 -14.34 -17.38
N VAL A 2 3.85 -15.35 -18.25
CA VAL A 2 3.57 -15.21 -19.70
C VAL A 2 2.16 -14.65 -19.99
N SER A 3 1.12 -15.15 -19.33
CA SER A 3 -0.26 -14.63 -19.54
C SER A 3 -0.42 -13.16 -19.14
N ILE A 4 0.24 -12.72 -18.06
CA ILE A 4 0.19 -11.33 -17.59
C ILE A 4 0.92 -10.43 -18.59
N PHE A 5 2.08 -10.87 -19.08
CA PHE A 5 2.83 -10.20 -20.13
C PHE A 5 1.98 -10.01 -21.41
N ILE A 6 1.36 -11.07 -21.92
CA ILE A 6 0.53 -11.02 -23.13
C ILE A 6 -0.66 -10.07 -22.92
N LEU A 7 -1.35 -10.18 -21.78
CA LEU A 7 -2.48 -9.31 -21.46
C LEU A 7 -2.06 -7.84 -21.38
N ASN A 8 -0.95 -7.55 -20.69
CA ASN A 8 -0.41 -6.19 -20.59
C ASN A 8 -0.07 -5.61 -21.97
N CYS A 9 0.54 -6.40 -22.84
CA CYS A 9 0.84 -6.01 -24.21
C CYS A 9 -0.45 -5.69 -24.98
N LEU A 10 -1.42 -6.62 -25.01
CA LEU A 10 -2.71 -6.42 -25.70
C LEU A 10 -3.47 -5.19 -25.19
N CYS A 11 -3.50 -4.97 -23.87
CA CYS A 11 -4.14 -3.79 -23.28
C CYS A 11 -3.48 -2.48 -23.73
N LEU A 12 -2.15 -2.42 -23.82
CA LEU A 12 -1.43 -1.23 -24.31
C LEU A 12 -1.62 -1.01 -25.82
N LEU A 13 -1.76 -2.08 -26.60
CA LEU A 13 -1.97 -2.00 -28.04
C LEU A 13 -3.36 -1.48 -28.42
N PHE A 14 -4.40 -2.04 -27.79
CA PHE A 14 -5.78 -1.79 -28.21
C PHE A 14 -6.49 -0.71 -27.40
N TRP A 15 -5.98 -0.36 -26.22
CA TRP A 15 -6.65 0.59 -25.36
C TRP A 15 -5.71 1.67 -24.81
N GLN A 16 -5.85 2.87 -25.37
CA GLN A 16 -5.05 4.05 -25.04
C GLN A 16 -5.09 4.44 -23.55
N PHE A 17 -6.23 4.24 -22.88
CA PHE A 17 -6.38 4.58 -21.46
C PHE A 17 -5.77 3.54 -20.50
N SER A 18 -5.28 2.40 -20.99
CA SER A 18 -4.61 1.37 -20.17
C SER A 18 -3.42 1.91 -19.39
N GLN A 19 -2.77 2.97 -19.89
CA GLN A 19 -1.67 3.65 -19.21
C GLN A 19 -2.08 4.16 -17.82
N PHE A 20 -3.30 4.69 -17.66
CA PHE A 20 -3.80 5.17 -16.36
C PHE A 20 -4.07 4.00 -15.40
N ILE A 21 -4.61 2.90 -15.91
CA ILE A 21 -4.83 1.68 -15.13
C ILE A 21 -3.50 1.16 -14.61
N PHE A 22 -2.50 0.99 -15.47
CA PHE A 22 -1.19 0.48 -15.07
C PHE A 22 -0.39 1.45 -14.20
N LEU A 23 -0.59 2.76 -14.36
CA LEU A 23 -0.04 3.76 -13.45
C LEU A 23 -0.59 3.56 -12.02
N THR A 24 -1.92 3.49 -11.87
CA THR A 24 -2.53 3.29 -10.55
C THR A 24 -2.17 1.95 -9.93
N GLN A 25 -2.14 0.88 -10.73
CA GLN A 25 -1.71 -0.44 -10.30
C GLN A 25 -0.26 -0.41 -9.80
N THR A 26 0.66 0.16 -10.57
CA THR A 26 2.08 0.26 -10.17
C THR A 26 2.24 1.13 -8.93
N ALA A 27 1.46 2.21 -8.79
CA ALA A 27 1.48 3.07 -7.61
C ALA A 27 1.01 2.33 -6.35
N ILE A 28 -0.06 1.54 -6.44
CA ILE A 28 -0.57 0.76 -5.31
C ILE A 28 0.44 -0.33 -4.92
N PHE A 29 0.98 -1.08 -5.87
CA PHE A 29 2.02 -2.09 -5.60
C PHE A 29 3.27 -1.47 -4.96
N PHE A 30 3.66 -0.28 -5.39
CA PHE A 30 4.76 0.47 -4.78
C PHE A 30 4.44 0.88 -3.33
N VAL A 31 3.25 1.42 -3.06
CA VAL A 31 2.82 1.77 -1.70
C VAL A 31 2.75 0.53 -0.80
N MET A 32 2.26 -0.60 -1.32
CA MET A 32 2.20 -1.87 -0.58
C MET A 32 3.59 -2.39 -0.19
N GLU A 33 4.59 -2.21 -1.05
CA GLU A 33 5.99 -2.53 -0.71
C GLU A 33 6.54 -1.57 0.36
N GLN A 34 6.24 -0.27 0.27
CA GLN A 34 6.65 0.70 1.31
C GLN A 34 6.02 0.38 2.67
N LEU A 35 4.77 -0.09 2.70
CA LEU A 35 4.06 -0.50 3.91
C LEU A 35 4.44 -1.90 4.41
N ARG A 36 5.40 -2.58 3.76
CA ARG A 36 5.83 -3.97 4.06
C ARG A 36 4.70 -5.01 4.00
N ILE A 37 3.64 -4.76 3.23
CA ILE A 37 2.56 -5.72 2.97
C ILE A 37 3.02 -6.76 1.94
N ILE A 38 3.83 -6.32 0.96
CA ILE A 38 4.38 -7.17 -0.10
C ILE A 38 5.91 -7.17 -0.01
N ASP A 39 6.52 -8.33 -0.29
CA ASP A 39 7.96 -8.47 -0.44
C ASP A 39 8.50 -7.81 -1.72
N VAL A 40 9.72 -7.26 -1.63
CA VAL A 40 10.46 -6.67 -2.76
C VAL A 40 10.57 -7.65 -3.94
N LYS A 41 10.75 -8.95 -3.66
CA LYS A 41 10.83 -10.00 -4.69
C LYS A 41 9.54 -10.06 -5.51
N SER A 42 8.40 -10.04 -4.85
CA SER A 42 7.09 -10.06 -5.50
C SER A 42 6.85 -8.80 -6.35
N LEU A 43 7.27 -7.63 -5.84
CA LEU A 43 7.23 -6.39 -6.62
C LEU A 43 8.14 -6.46 -7.85
N CYS A 44 9.37 -6.97 -7.73
CA CYS A 44 10.28 -7.12 -8.87
C CYS A 44 9.74 -8.08 -9.95
N VAL A 45 9.10 -9.20 -9.55
CA VAL A 45 8.47 -10.13 -10.50
C VAL A 45 7.32 -9.44 -11.25
N PHE A 46 6.49 -8.68 -10.54
CA PHE A 46 5.42 -7.86 -11.12
C PHE A 46 6.00 -6.84 -12.12
N LEU A 47 6.99 -6.08 -11.69
CA LEU A 47 7.61 -5.02 -12.47
C LEU A 47 8.28 -5.56 -13.74
N HIS A 48 8.96 -6.70 -13.64
CA HIS A 48 9.51 -7.39 -14.81
C HIS A 48 8.45 -7.75 -15.85
N SER A 49 7.27 -8.23 -15.42
CA SER A 49 6.18 -8.54 -16.35
C SER A 49 5.64 -7.30 -17.07
N HIS A 50 5.58 -6.16 -16.38
CA HIS A 50 5.19 -4.87 -16.97
C HIS A 50 6.27 -4.30 -17.88
N PHE A 51 7.55 -4.44 -17.52
CA PHE A 51 8.68 -4.03 -18.36
C PHE A 51 8.63 -4.73 -19.73
N CYS A 52 8.51 -6.05 -19.73
CA CYS A 52 8.41 -6.83 -20.96
C CYS A 52 7.18 -6.43 -21.77
N GLY A 53 6.02 -6.24 -21.11
CA GLY A 53 4.78 -5.84 -21.78
C GLY A 53 4.86 -4.46 -22.42
N LEU A 54 5.40 -3.48 -21.69
CA LEU A 54 5.60 -2.11 -22.17
C LEU A 54 6.59 -2.08 -23.34
N HIS A 55 7.73 -2.76 -23.20
CA HIS A 55 8.75 -2.79 -24.25
C HIS A 55 8.20 -3.42 -25.54
N MET A 56 7.48 -4.54 -25.42
CA MET A 56 6.86 -5.19 -26.57
C MET A 56 5.76 -4.33 -27.22
N ALA A 57 4.95 -3.63 -26.42
CA ALA A 57 3.95 -2.71 -26.94
C ALA A 57 4.59 -1.53 -27.69
N VAL A 58 5.68 -0.95 -27.16
CA VAL A 58 6.43 0.13 -27.82
C VAL A 58 7.02 -0.34 -29.15
N LEU A 59 7.58 -1.56 -29.21
CA LEU A 59 8.10 -2.14 -30.46
C LEU A 59 6.99 -2.35 -31.50
N LEU A 60 5.84 -2.91 -31.08
CA LEU A 60 4.72 -3.21 -31.99
C LEU A 60 3.97 -1.96 -32.47
N LEU A 61 3.90 -0.92 -31.64
CA LEU A 61 3.34 0.39 -32.02
C LEU A 61 4.34 1.26 -32.81
N GLN A 62 5.42 0.65 -33.32
CA GLN A 62 6.48 1.32 -34.08
C GLN A 62 7.04 2.57 -33.36
N GLY A 63 7.13 2.50 -32.04
CA GLY A 63 7.71 3.58 -31.24
C GLY A 63 6.78 4.77 -31.03
N ASN A 64 5.46 4.58 -30.91
CA ASN A 64 4.49 5.62 -30.55
C ASN A 64 5.01 6.56 -29.43
N ASP A 65 5.25 7.83 -29.79
CA ASP A 65 5.85 8.83 -28.90
C ASP A 65 4.96 9.14 -27.69
N MET A 66 3.63 9.08 -27.86
CA MET A 66 2.68 9.29 -26.77
C MET A 66 2.80 8.22 -25.67
N LEU A 67 3.11 6.97 -26.02
CA LEU A 67 3.33 5.91 -25.03
C LEU A 67 4.68 6.09 -24.31
N LYS A 68 5.74 6.46 -25.03
CA LYS A 68 7.08 6.68 -24.48
C LYS A 68 7.12 7.88 -23.52
N SER A 69 6.44 8.98 -23.87
CA SER A 69 6.34 10.20 -23.05
C SER A 69 5.29 10.15 -21.94
N SER A 70 4.59 9.01 -21.78
CA SER A 70 3.51 8.89 -20.80
C SER A 70 4.01 9.00 -19.35
N LEU A 71 3.13 9.50 -18.46
CA LEU A 71 3.37 9.49 -17.02
C LEU A 71 3.56 8.06 -16.49
N PHE A 72 2.90 7.07 -17.11
CA PHE A 72 3.08 5.66 -16.77
C PHE A 72 4.51 5.19 -17.04
N ALA A 73 5.06 5.45 -18.22
CA ALA A 73 6.40 4.99 -18.60
C ALA A 73 7.49 5.59 -17.68
N SER A 74 7.41 6.90 -17.43
CA SER A 74 8.33 7.60 -16.54
C SER A 74 8.21 7.13 -15.08
N PHE A 75 6.99 7.01 -14.54
CA PHE A 75 6.77 6.49 -13.18
C PHE A 75 7.27 5.05 -13.02
N PHE A 76 6.99 4.20 -14.00
CA PHE A 76 7.44 2.81 -14.02
C PHE A 76 8.97 2.70 -14.00
N LEU A 77 9.69 3.51 -14.79
CA LEU A 77 11.15 3.52 -14.80
C LEU A 77 11.75 3.98 -13.47
N VAL A 78 11.17 5.03 -12.85
CA VAL A 78 11.63 5.51 -11.54
C VAL A 78 11.38 4.46 -10.45
N VAL A 79 10.21 3.83 -10.42
CA VAL A 79 9.92 2.73 -9.47
C VAL A 79 10.88 1.55 -9.69
N SER A 80 11.20 1.22 -10.94
CA SER A 80 12.17 0.16 -11.28
C SER A 80 13.57 0.47 -10.79
N ALA A 81 14.06 1.68 -11.06
CA ALA A 81 15.35 2.13 -10.54
C ALA A 81 15.36 2.15 -9.01
N TYR A 82 14.28 2.64 -8.38
CA TYR A 82 14.15 2.66 -6.92
C TYR A 82 14.26 1.25 -6.32
N CYS A 83 13.56 0.26 -6.89
CA CYS A 83 13.59 -1.12 -6.42
C CYS A 83 14.99 -1.74 -6.50
N LEU A 84 15.78 -1.38 -7.51
CA LEU A 84 17.14 -1.89 -7.68
C LEU A 84 18.14 -1.25 -6.70
N PHE A 85 18.04 0.05 -6.44
CA PHE A 85 19.05 0.80 -5.68
C PHE A 85 18.68 1.02 -4.20
N PHE A 86 17.46 1.49 -3.94
CA PHE A 86 17.05 1.98 -2.62
C PHE A 86 16.33 0.95 -1.77
N SER A 87 15.90 -0.16 -2.36
CA SER A 87 15.23 -1.25 -1.62
C SER A 87 16.12 -1.89 -0.56
N SER A 88 17.46 -1.80 -0.69
CA SER A 88 18.41 -2.32 0.29
C SER A 88 18.53 -1.44 1.56
N LEU A 89 18.15 -0.16 1.47
CA LEU A 89 18.33 0.84 2.54
C LEU A 89 17.14 0.88 3.50
N ARG A 90 16.82 -0.24 4.16
CA ARG A 90 15.66 -0.32 5.09
C ARG A 90 16.12 -0.38 6.54
N VAL A 91 15.58 0.48 7.41
CA VAL A 91 15.89 0.45 8.85
C VAL A 91 15.06 -0.65 9.52
N LYS A 92 15.66 -1.40 10.44
CA LYS A 92 14.92 -2.35 11.28
C LYS A 92 14.17 -1.57 12.35
N VAL A 93 12.85 -1.71 12.40
CA VAL A 93 12.01 -1.08 13.43
C VAL A 93 12.15 -1.88 14.72
N GLN A 94 12.74 -1.29 15.76
CA GLN A 94 12.76 -1.85 17.12
C GLN A 94 11.95 -1.00 18.09
N ASN A 95 12.07 0.34 18.01
CA ASN A 95 11.44 1.28 18.94
C ASN A 95 10.29 2.09 18.29
N ARG A 96 9.49 2.81 19.10
CA ARG A 96 8.45 3.72 18.58
C ARG A 96 9.00 4.89 17.77
N LEU A 97 10.16 5.41 18.17
CA LEU A 97 10.85 6.44 17.38
C LEU A 97 11.25 5.89 16.01
N ASP A 98 11.73 4.65 15.94
CA ASP A 98 12.03 3.99 14.66
C ASP A 98 10.78 3.82 13.80
N LEU A 99 9.61 3.56 14.41
CA LEU A 99 8.35 3.45 13.69
C LEU A 99 7.90 4.80 13.12
N LEU A 100 8.01 5.89 13.88
CA LEU A 100 7.71 7.24 13.39
C LEU A 100 8.71 7.68 12.32
N VAL A 101 9.99 7.40 12.51
CA VAL A 101 11.04 7.69 11.54
C VAL A 101 10.81 6.90 10.25
N GLU A 102 10.50 5.60 10.34
CA GLU A 102 10.18 4.79 9.17
C GLU A 102 8.89 5.25 8.48
N ALA A 103 7.85 5.63 9.22
CA ALA A 103 6.63 6.20 8.64
C ALA A 103 6.91 7.51 7.88
N TRP A 104 7.72 8.40 8.47
CA TRP A 104 8.18 9.62 7.81
C TRP A 104 9.04 9.32 6.56
N LEU A 105 9.97 8.37 6.65
CA LEU A 105 10.80 7.94 5.54
C LEU A 105 9.97 7.32 4.41
N VAL A 106 8.89 6.59 4.71
CA VAL A 106 7.95 6.07 3.70
C VAL A 106 7.31 7.21 2.94
N VAL A 107 6.77 8.23 3.63
CA VAL A 107 6.19 9.41 2.99
C VAL A 107 7.23 10.13 2.12
N LEU A 108 8.45 10.30 2.63
CA LEU A 108 9.55 10.92 1.90
C LEU A 108 9.92 10.14 0.63
N ARG A 109 10.03 8.81 0.70
CA ARG A 109 10.33 7.95 -0.47
C ARG A 109 9.24 8.06 -1.54
N ILE A 110 7.97 8.05 -1.13
CA ILE A 110 6.83 8.24 -2.04
C ILE A 110 6.93 9.62 -2.71
N ALA A 111 7.19 10.68 -1.95
CA ALA A 111 7.34 12.03 -2.49
C ALA A 111 8.52 12.12 -3.48
N ILE A 112 9.68 11.54 -3.15
CA ILE A 112 10.86 11.52 -4.03
C ILE A 112 10.54 10.79 -5.34
N VAL A 113 9.91 9.61 -5.27
CA VAL A 113 9.55 8.84 -6.47
C VAL A 113 8.55 9.60 -7.34
N VAL A 114 7.54 10.23 -6.75
CA VAL A 114 6.57 11.03 -7.50
C VAL A 114 7.24 12.23 -8.18
N CYS A 115 8.04 13.01 -7.44
CA CYS A 115 8.77 14.15 -7.99
C CYS A 115 9.76 13.74 -9.09
N ALA A 116 10.52 12.67 -8.87
CA ALA A 116 11.45 12.13 -9.86
C ALA A 116 10.73 11.62 -11.12
N SER A 117 9.52 11.08 -10.97
CA SER A 117 8.69 10.64 -12.11
C SER A 117 8.21 11.82 -12.95
N PHE A 118 7.76 12.90 -12.32
CA PHE A 118 7.39 14.13 -13.03
C PHE A 118 8.60 14.80 -13.71
N TYR A 119 9.75 14.81 -13.04
CA TYR A 119 10.99 15.32 -13.62
C TYR A 119 11.42 14.48 -14.84
N LEU A 120 11.45 13.15 -14.70
CA LEU A 120 11.82 12.25 -15.79
C LEU A 120 10.83 12.37 -16.96
N LYS A 121 9.53 12.49 -16.67
CA LYS A 121 8.51 12.77 -17.69
C LYS A 121 8.85 14.02 -18.49
N LYS A 122 9.17 15.13 -17.81
CA LYS A 122 9.52 16.38 -18.46
C LYS A 122 10.75 16.22 -19.36
N VAL A 123 11.80 15.55 -18.87
CA VAL A 123 13.01 15.27 -19.66
C VAL A 123 12.70 14.43 -20.90
N ILE A 124 11.88 13.38 -20.79
CA ILE A 124 11.49 12.52 -21.92
C ILE A 124 10.63 13.30 -22.93
N SER A 125 9.70 14.12 -22.45
CA SER A 125 8.82 14.96 -23.28
C SER A 125 9.61 16.02 -24.05
N ASP A 126 10.56 16.68 -23.39
CA ASP A 126 11.47 17.65 -24.02
C ASP A 126 12.38 16.96 -25.05
N PHE A 127 12.87 15.75 -24.76
CA PHE A 127 13.73 14.98 -25.68
C PHE A 127 12.99 14.49 -26.94
N LEU A 128 11.71 14.14 -26.81
CA LEU A 128 10.88 13.68 -27.92
C LEU A 128 10.16 14.82 -28.66
N GLU A 129 10.31 16.08 -28.21
CA GLU A 129 9.60 17.26 -28.72
C GLU A 129 8.06 17.10 -28.76
N VAL A 130 7.50 16.30 -27.84
CA VAL A 130 6.05 16.04 -27.76
C VAL A 130 5.43 16.88 -26.64
N GLN A 131 4.57 17.84 -27.00
CA GLN A 131 3.88 18.77 -26.07
C GLN A 131 2.43 18.39 -25.70
N GLU A 132 2.05 17.11 -25.81
CA GLU A 132 0.63 16.71 -25.78
C GLU A 132 -0.06 16.78 -24.40
N ASP A 133 0.67 16.65 -23.30
CA ASP A 133 0.06 16.49 -21.96
C ASP A 133 -0.32 17.80 -21.25
N SER A 134 0.07 18.96 -21.79
CA SER A 134 -0.35 20.27 -21.27
C SER A 134 -1.89 20.38 -21.27
N HIS A 135 -2.53 19.82 -22.29
CA HIS A 135 -3.97 19.80 -22.42
C HIS A 135 -4.69 19.02 -21.32
N ILE A 136 -4.12 17.91 -20.82
CA ILE A 136 -4.77 17.12 -19.75
C ILE A 136 -4.83 17.92 -18.45
N TRP A 137 -3.75 18.63 -18.13
CA TRP A 137 -3.71 19.51 -16.96
C TRP A 137 -4.61 20.71 -17.12
N ASP A 138 -4.65 21.32 -18.30
CA ASP A 138 -5.58 22.41 -18.61
C ASP A 138 -7.04 21.95 -18.53
N ILE A 139 -7.35 20.72 -18.97
CA ILE A 139 -8.69 20.10 -18.86
C ILE A 139 -9.04 19.84 -17.39
N LEU A 140 -8.13 19.31 -16.59
CA LEU A 140 -8.37 19.12 -15.15
C LEU A 140 -8.53 20.47 -14.44
N TYR A 141 -7.69 21.46 -14.76
CA TYR A 141 -7.72 22.79 -14.15
C TYR A 141 -8.98 23.56 -14.52
N SER A 142 -9.39 23.55 -15.79
CA SER A 142 -10.67 24.11 -16.27
C SER A 142 -11.91 23.45 -15.68
N LYS A 143 -11.76 22.25 -15.10
CA LYS A 143 -12.85 21.56 -14.42
C LYS A 143 -13.01 21.97 -12.95
N PHE A 144 -11.94 22.43 -12.32
CA PHE A 144 -11.95 22.92 -10.93
C PHE A 144 -11.96 24.45 -10.82
N SER A 145 -11.75 25.15 -11.91
CA SER A 145 -11.67 26.61 -11.99
C SER A 145 -12.50 27.12 -13.17
N ASP A 146 -12.77 28.43 -13.24
CA ASP A 146 -13.50 29.06 -14.36
C ASP A 146 -12.64 29.23 -15.63
N TYR A 147 -11.45 28.65 -15.68
CA TYR A 147 -10.55 28.71 -16.83
C TYR A 147 -11.15 27.96 -18.03
N LYS A 148 -11.28 28.61 -19.20
CA LYS A 148 -11.81 27.99 -20.43
C LYS A 148 -10.98 28.39 -21.63
N THR A 149 -10.40 27.42 -22.32
CA THR A 149 -9.79 27.56 -23.64
C THR A 149 -10.58 26.77 -24.68
N PHE A 150 -10.32 27.03 -25.96
CA PHE A 150 -10.95 26.28 -27.06
C PHE A 150 -10.70 24.76 -26.93
N HIS A 151 -9.48 24.37 -26.57
CA HIS A 151 -9.13 22.96 -26.37
C HIS A 151 -9.83 22.35 -25.16
N THR A 152 -9.91 23.05 -24.03
CA THR A 152 -10.64 22.52 -22.87
C THR A 152 -12.13 22.38 -23.17
N LEU A 153 -12.72 23.34 -23.90
CA LEU A 153 -14.13 23.31 -24.30
C LEU A 153 -14.48 22.12 -25.20
N ILE A 154 -13.57 21.68 -26.09
CA ILE A 154 -13.81 20.48 -26.90
C ILE A 154 -14.04 19.23 -26.03
N TYR A 155 -13.35 19.13 -24.88
CA TYR A 155 -13.49 17.98 -23.98
C TYR A 155 -14.57 18.17 -22.91
N THR A 156 -14.70 19.37 -22.34
CA THR A 156 -15.69 19.65 -21.28
C THR A 156 -17.13 19.76 -21.80
N CYS A 157 -17.33 19.94 -23.11
CA CYS A 157 -18.68 19.96 -23.70
C CYS A 157 -19.28 18.56 -23.90
N SER A 158 -18.52 17.50 -23.68
CA SER A 158 -19.04 16.13 -23.73
C SER A 158 -19.35 15.63 -22.33
N GLU A 159 -20.58 15.15 -22.12
CA GLU A 159 -21.07 14.55 -20.87
C GLU A 159 -20.18 13.40 -20.34
N VAL A 160 -19.31 12.86 -21.19
CA VAL A 160 -18.37 11.78 -20.89
C VAL A 160 -17.23 12.22 -19.97
N PHE A 161 -16.82 13.49 -20.07
CA PHE A 161 -15.75 14.08 -19.26
C PHE A 161 -16.29 14.87 -18.07
N ASP A 162 -17.60 14.89 -17.85
CA ASP A 162 -18.22 15.55 -16.71
C ASP A 162 -18.00 14.78 -15.40
N PHE A 163 -18.30 15.47 -14.30
CA PHE A 163 -18.32 14.83 -12.98
C PHE A 163 -19.38 13.71 -12.94
N LEU A 164 -19.17 12.73 -12.07
CA LEU A 164 -20.14 11.65 -11.91
C LEU A 164 -21.49 12.22 -11.44
N PRO A 165 -22.60 12.04 -12.17
CA PRO A 165 -23.88 12.58 -11.77
C PRO A 165 -24.40 11.86 -10.52
N TRP A 166 -25.06 12.60 -9.64
CA TRP A 166 -25.62 12.06 -8.39
C TRP A 166 -26.60 10.91 -8.61
N SER A 167 -27.28 10.90 -9.76
CA SER A 167 -28.16 9.79 -10.16
C SER A 167 -27.43 8.45 -10.26
N SER A 168 -26.17 8.44 -10.72
CA SER A 168 -25.37 7.21 -10.81
C SER A 168 -25.05 6.64 -9.43
N ILE A 169 -24.67 7.50 -8.48
CA ILE A 169 -24.43 7.08 -7.08
C ILE A 169 -25.72 6.57 -6.46
N LYS A 170 -26.85 7.27 -6.66
CA LYS A 170 -28.17 6.85 -6.16
C LYS A 170 -28.57 5.48 -6.71
N ASN A 171 -28.32 5.21 -7.99
CA ASN A 171 -28.61 3.91 -8.60
C ASN A 171 -27.72 2.80 -8.01
N MET A 172 -26.43 3.07 -7.79
CA MET A 172 -25.50 2.10 -7.17
C MET A 172 -25.78 1.85 -5.67
N LEU A 173 -26.37 2.83 -4.99
CA LEU A 173 -26.93 2.65 -3.64
C LEU A 173 -28.22 1.82 -3.67
N HIS A 174 -29.11 2.10 -4.63
CA HIS A 174 -30.38 1.37 -4.78
C HIS A 174 -30.17 -0.09 -5.21
N SER A 175 -29.14 -0.38 -6.01
CA SER A 175 -28.75 -1.76 -6.33
C SER A 175 -28.05 -2.49 -5.18
N PHE A 176 -27.91 -1.84 -4.01
CA PHE A 176 -27.19 -2.31 -2.83
C PHE A 176 -25.70 -2.62 -3.06
N LEU A 177 -25.13 -2.28 -4.22
CA LEU A 177 -23.74 -2.60 -4.55
C LEU A 177 -22.75 -1.85 -3.65
N ILE A 178 -22.94 -0.54 -3.45
CA ILE A 178 -22.10 0.27 -2.56
C ILE A 178 -22.27 -0.18 -1.09
N PRO A 179 -23.49 -0.34 -0.55
CA PRO A 179 -23.69 -0.85 0.80
C PRO A 179 -23.02 -2.20 1.05
N PHE A 180 -23.16 -3.17 0.14
CA PHE A 180 -22.53 -4.48 0.29
C PHE A 180 -21.00 -4.37 0.26
N ALA A 181 -20.42 -3.62 -0.67
CA ALA A 181 -18.97 -3.42 -0.71
C ALA A 181 -18.44 -2.77 0.58
N LEU A 182 -19.13 -1.74 1.10
CA LEU A 182 -18.74 -1.08 2.34
C LEU A 182 -18.83 -2.00 3.56
N ILE A 183 -19.90 -2.79 3.69
CA ILE A 183 -20.03 -3.78 4.78
C ILE A 183 -18.88 -4.79 4.72
N ASN A 184 -18.53 -5.29 3.53
CA ASN A 184 -17.41 -6.21 3.37
C ASN A 184 -16.08 -5.57 3.79
N ILE A 185 -15.83 -4.32 3.39
CA ILE A 185 -14.61 -3.59 3.79
C ILE A 185 -14.58 -3.42 5.31
N LEU A 186 -15.70 -3.02 5.93
CA LEU A 186 -15.80 -2.89 7.38
C LEU A 186 -15.55 -4.23 8.09
N ASN A 187 -16.14 -5.32 7.60
CA ASN A 187 -15.93 -6.65 8.18
C ASN A 187 -14.47 -7.10 8.07
N VAL A 188 -13.83 -6.91 6.92
CA VAL A 188 -12.41 -7.23 6.73
C VAL A 188 -11.52 -6.38 7.64
N CYS A 189 -11.77 -5.07 7.72
CA CYS A 189 -11.04 -4.18 8.61
C CYS A 189 -11.24 -4.58 10.09
N ASN A 190 -12.47 -4.91 10.48
CA ASN A 190 -12.77 -5.40 11.83
C ASN A 190 -12.07 -6.73 12.11
N TYR A 191 -12.01 -7.66 11.15
CA TYR A 191 -11.28 -8.92 11.29
C TYR A 191 -9.78 -8.68 11.50
N TRP A 192 -9.15 -7.82 10.68
CA TRP A 192 -7.74 -7.47 10.84
C TRP A 192 -7.47 -6.80 12.20
N LEU A 193 -8.35 -5.87 12.61
CA LEU A 193 -8.25 -5.17 13.87
C LEU A 193 -8.42 -6.12 15.07
N CYS A 194 -9.47 -6.95 15.07
CA CYS A 194 -9.74 -7.95 16.09
C CYS A 194 -8.61 -8.97 16.20
N ASN A 195 -8.06 -9.44 15.08
CA ASN A 195 -6.93 -10.37 15.08
C ASN A 195 -5.70 -9.73 15.77
N ALA A 196 -5.34 -8.51 15.40
CA ALA A 196 -4.21 -7.80 16.00
C ALA A 196 -4.46 -7.42 17.48
N LEU A 197 -5.68 -7.04 17.85
CA LEU A 197 -6.06 -6.77 19.24
C LEU A 197 -6.02 -8.04 20.09
N SER A 198 -6.51 -9.17 19.56
CA SER A 198 -6.49 -10.45 20.27
C SER A 198 -5.07 -10.94 20.54
N ALA A 199 -4.14 -10.73 19.60
CA ALA A 199 -2.72 -11.04 19.77
C ALA A 199 -2.08 -10.16 20.84
N SER A 200 -2.41 -8.86 20.85
CA SER A 200 -1.91 -7.91 21.85
C SER A 200 -2.43 -8.29 23.26
N ARG A 201 -3.71 -8.65 23.37
CA ARG A 201 -4.32 -9.08 24.64
C ARG A 201 -3.73 -10.38 25.17
N LYS A 202 -3.42 -11.36 24.30
CA LYS A 202 -2.77 -12.62 24.72
C LYS A 202 -1.41 -12.36 25.38
N ARG A 203 -0.62 -11.43 24.81
CA ARG A 203 0.66 -11.01 25.38
C ARG A 203 0.49 -10.39 26.76
N GLU A 204 -0.46 -9.46 26.93
CA GLU A 204 -0.75 -8.85 28.23
C GLU A 204 -1.14 -9.89 29.29
N MET A 205 -1.90 -10.92 28.91
CA MET A 205 -2.23 -12.02 29.84
C MET A 205 -1.02 -12.87 30.21
N GLU A 206 -0.11 -13.11 29.27
CA GLU A 206 1.11 -13.91 29.49
C GLU A 206 2.12 -13.14 30.36
N ASP A 207 2.30 -11.85 30.11
CA ASP A 207 3.14 -10.96 30.95
C ASP A 207 2.58 -10.86 32.38
N ASN A 208 1.25 -10.80 32.56
CA ASN A 208 0.62 -10.78 33.88
C ASN A 208 0.78 -12.12 34.63
N ARG A 209 0.72 -13.26 33.92
CA ARG A 209 0.98 -14.59 34.53
C ARG A 209 2.41 -14.70 35.05
N VAL A 210 3.40 -14.31 34.25
CA VAL A 210 4.82 -14.36 34.64
C VAL A 210 5.10 -13.44 35.84
N LYS A 211 4.47 -12.26 35.91
CA LYS A 211 4.57 -11.38 37.09
C LYS A 211 3.99 -12.04 38.35
N THR A 212 2.82 -12.68 38.22
CA THR A 212 2.14 -13.33 39.36
C THR A 212 2.96 -14.53 39.87
N GLU A 213 3.59 -15.30 38.99
CA GLU A 213 4.48 -16.41 39.35
C GLU A 213 5.76 -15.94 40.05
N LYS A 214 6.32 -14.77 39.67
CA LYS A 214 7.49 -14.18 40.34
C LYS A 214 7.17 -13.66 41.75
N ASP A 215 6.08 -12.91 41.90
CA ASP A 215 5.66 -12.42 43.22
C ASP A 215 5.36 -13.57 44.19
N SER A 216 4.80 -14.68 43.68
CA SER A 216 4.51 -15.87 44.50
C SER A 216 5.76 -16.63 44.96
N GLN A 217 6.91 -16.41 44.31
CA GLN A 217 8.18 -17.09 44.62
C GLN A 217 9.04 -16.29 45.61
N GLU A 218 8.97 -14.95 45.58
CA GLU A 218 9.67 -14.09 46.55
C GLU A 218 9.07 -14.19 47.96
N ASP A 219 7.76 -14.44 48.10
CA ASP A 219 7.10 -14.58 49.41
C ASP A 219 7.45 -15.88 50.17
N THR A 220 8.14 -16.84 49.54
CA THR A 220 8.51 -18.12 50.18
C THR A 220 9.96 -18.22 50.65
N ASP A 221 10.84 -17.30 50.26
CA ASP A 221 12.29 -17.39 50.53
C ASP A 221 12.77 -16.60 51.77
N ASP A 222 11.88 -15.94 52.52
CA ASP A 222 12.23 -15.18 53.75
C ASP A 222 12.11 -15.99 55.07
N SER A 223 12.49 -17.28 55.05
CA SER A 223 12.76 -18.01 56.31
C SER A 223 14.25 -18.32 56.43
N GLY A 224 14.98 -17.34 56.95
CA GLY A 224 16.42 -17.43 57.18
C GLY A 224 16.82 -18.55 58.15
N ILE A 225 17.82 -19.33 57.75
CA ILE A 225 18.79 -19.96 58.66
C ILE A 225 20.17 -19.89 57.99
N GLU A 226 21.05 -19.07 58.57
CA GLU A 226 22.49 -19.07 58.29
C GLU A 226 23.12 -20.38 58.77
N ASN A 227 23.98 -21.01 57.96
CA ASN A 227 25.15 -21.67 58.52
C ASN A 227 26.31 -21.81 57.54
N ASN A 228 27.49 -21.44 58.05
CA ASN A 228 28.81 -21.57 57.41
C ASN A 228 29.22 -23.04 57.27
N ALA A 229 29.76 -23.44 56.10
CA ALA A 229 30.93 -24.31 55.98
C ALA A 229 31.38 -24.47 54.52
N GLU A 230 32.69 -24.63 54.37
CA GLU A 230 33.53 -24.53 53.18
C GLU A 230 33.43 -25.65 52.11
N ILE A 231 33.67 -25.23 50.86
CA ILE A 231 34.46 -25.86 49.77
C ILE A 231 33.96 -27.20 49.15
N ILE A 232 33.63 -27.17 47.84
CA ILE A 232 34.32 -27.90 46.74
C ILE A 232 33.84 -27.37 45.36
N LYS A 233 34.82 -27.06 44.49
CA LYS A 233 34.68 -26.62 43.09
C LYS A 233 33.92 -27.60 42.18
N LYS A 234 33.14 -27.08 41.22
CA LYS A 234 33.30 -27.39 39.77
C LYS A 234 32.47 -26.47 38.84
N GLU A 235 33.23 -25.74 38.02
CA GLU A 235 33.03 -25.37 36.60
C GLU A 235 31.64 -25.05 36.02
N GLY A 236 31.56 -23.83 35.48
CA GLY A 236 31.06 -23.62 34.11
C GLY A 236 29.66 -23.01 33.97
N THR A 237 29.63 -21.70 33.70
CA THR A 237 28.91 -21.02 32.59
C THR A 237 28.37 -19.66 33.07
N ASP A 238 28.92 -18.60 32.48
CA ASP A 238 28.65 -17.19 32.75
C ASP A 238 27.14 -16.84 32.73
N LYS A 239 26.57 -16.54 33.90
CA LYS A 239 25.39 -15.68 34.04
C LYS A 239 25.87 -14.28 34.39
N LYS A 240 25.90 -13.37 33.41
CA LYS A 240 25.99 -11.93 33.70
C LYS A 240 24.63 -11.41 34.14
N VAL A 241 24.52 -11.29 35.45
CA VAL A 241 23.81 -10.27 36.23
C VAL A 241 23.15 -9.18 35.37
N GLY A 242 21.81 -9.23 35.31
CA GLY A 242 21.01 -8.12 34.82
C GLY A 242 20.95 -7.05 35.89
N THR A 243 21.41 -5.85 35.54
CA THR A 243 21.17 -4.62 36.27
C THR A 243 19.67 -4.34 36.30
N VAL A 244 19.19 -4.10 37.52
CA VAL A 244 17.94 -3.42 37.83
C VAL A 244 17.98 -2.05 37.16
N ASP A 245 17.11 -1.83 36.18
CA ASP A 245 16.65 -0.48 35.83
C ASP A 245 15.12 -0.51 35.88
N ASP A 246 14.62 0.19 36.89
CA ASP A 246 13.23 0.37 37.21
C ASP A 246 12.65 1.51 36.36
N GLN A 247 11.39 1.36 35.97
CA GLN A 247 10.46 2.43 35.58
C GLN A 247 10.63 3.12 34.20
N SER A 248 9.81 2.69 33.22
CA SER A 248 8.85 3.54 32.45
C SER A 248 8.52 3.12 31.00
N ASP A 249 8.87 1.93 30.52
CA ASP A 249 8.62 1.54 29.10
C ASP A 249 7.40 0.64 28.83
N ALA A 250 6.62 0.28 29.85
CA ALA A 250 5.57 -0.75 29.72
C ALA A 250 4.34 -0.35 28.88
N GLY A 251 4.11 0.94 28.62
CA GLY A 251 3.01 1.40 27.76
C GLY A 251 3.37 1.47 26.28
N ILE A 252 4.67 1.37 25.95
CA ILE A 252 5.23 1.83 24.68
C ILE A 252 5.43 0.66 23.68
N ASP A 253 5.50 -0.59 24.12
CA ASP A 253 5.68 -1.72 23.20
C ASP A 253 4.41 -2.28 22.55
N ASN A 254 3.24 -2.03 23.15
CA ASN A 254 2.00 -2.68 22.69
C ASN A 254 1.56 -2.23 21.29
N VAL A 255 1.81 -0.98 20.91
CA VAL A 255 1.46 -0.47 19.57
C VAL A 255 2.39 -1.02 18.50
N VAL A 256 3.70 -1.09 18.75
CA VAL A 256 4.66 -1.67 17.79
C VAL A 256 4.40 -3.15 17.60
N PHE A 257 4.10 -3.87 18.69
CA PHE A 257 3.70 -5.27 18.65
C PHE A 257 2.38 -5.47 17.88
N PHE A 258 1.38 -4.62 18.13
CA PHE A 258 0.11 -4.62 17.42
C PHE A 258 0.30 -4.43 15.91
N LEU A 259 1.06 -3.41 15.48
CA LEU A 259 1.36 -3.15 14.08
C LEU A 259 2.12 -4.31 13.42
N LYS A 260 3.05 -4.94 14.15
CA LYS A 260 3.79 -6.10 13.66
C LYS A 260 2.90 -7.34 13.47
N HIS A 261 1.84 -7.48 14.27
CA HIS A 261 0.91 -8.61 14.19
C HIS A 261 -0.31 -8.34 13.29
N LEU A 262 -0.39 -7.14 12.69
CA LEU A 262 -1.43 -6.79 11.75
C LEU A 262 -1.19 -7.51 10.40
N ASN A 263 -1.66 -8.76 10.32
CA ASN A 263 -1.59 -9.55 9.10
C ASN A 263 -2.65 -9.09 8.09
N ILE A 264 -2.26 -8.15 7.23
CA ILE A 264 -3.08 -7.66 6.13
C ILE A 264 -2.90 -8.59 4.92
N ASP A 265 -4.01 -9.09 4.37
CA ASP A 265 -3.97 -9.82 3.12
C ASP A 265 -3.69 -8.85 1.95
N ALA A 266 -2.55 -9.05 1.28
CA ALA A 266 -2.11 -8.19 0.18
C ALA A 266 -3.14 -8.10 -0.95
N ALA A 267 -3.83 -9.21 -1.28
CA ALA A 267 -4.79 -9.22 -2.38
C ALA A 267 -6.01 -8.34 -2.05
N ILE A 268 -6.49 -8.39 -0.81
CA ILE A 268 -7.65 -7.59 -0.40
C ILE A 268 -7.27 -6.12 -0.28
N PHE A 269 -6.11 -5.82 0.33
CA PHE A 269 -5.61 -4.44 0.42
C PHE A 269 -5.45 -3.80 -0.96
N TYR A 270 -4.93 -4.55 -1.94
CA TYR A 270 -4.81 -4.11 -3.32
C TYR A 270 -6.19 -3.75 -3.90
N ASN A 271 -7.19 -4.63 -3.80
CA ASN A 271 -8.52 -4.38 -4.35
C ASN A 271 -9.24 -3.20 -3.67
N ILE A 272 -9.10 -3.05 -2.35
CA ILE A 272 -9.66 -1.90 -1.61
C ILE A 272 -9.00 -0.59 -2.06
N SER A 273 -7.67 -0.57 -2.16
CA SER A 273 -6.91 0.61 -2.61
C SER A 273 -7.26 0.96 -4.06
N GLN A 274 -7.38 -0.04 -4.93
CA GLN A 274 -7.74 0.13 -6.34
C GLN A 274 -9.18 0.66 -6.49
N MET A 275 -10.13 0.16 -5.70
CA MET A 275 -11.49 0.69 -5.64
C MET A 275 -11.50 2.16 -5.23
N ALA A 276 -10.73 2.54 -4.21
CA ALA A 276 -10.66 3.92 -3.75
C ALA A 276 -10.11 4.86 -4.84
N VAL A 277 -9.00 4.49 -5.48
CA VAL A 277 -8.40 5.27 -6.57
C VAL A 277 -9.35 5.38 -7.76
N TYR A 278 -10.00 4.29 -8.16
CA TYR A 278 -11.00 4.33 -9.23
C TYR A 278 -12.27 5.10 -8.85
N GLY A 279 -12.63 5.14 -7.56
CA GLY A 279 -13.72 5.99 -7.08
C GLY A 279 -13.41 7.47 -7.27
N VAL A 280 -12.20 7.90 -6.90
CA VAL A 280 -11.73 9.28 -7.15
C VAL A 280 -11.70 9.56 -8.65
N MET A 281 -11.12 8.67 -9.46
CA MET A 281 -11.08 8.84 -10.91
C MET A 281 -12.47 8.88 -11.55
N ALA A 282 -13.41 8.04 -11.09
CA ALA A 282 -14.79 8.03 -11.56
C ALA A 282 -15.56 9.30 -11.17
N ALA A 283 -15.29 9.85 -9.98
CA ALA A 283 -15.84 11.15 -9.59
C ALA A 283 -15.37 12.24 -10.55
N LEU A 284 -14.10 12.21 -10.95
CA LEU A 284 -13.49 13.17 -11.87
C LEU A 284 -13.82 12.94 -13.34
N VAL A 285 -14.16 11.74 -13.79
CA VAL A 285 -14.49 11.48 -15.20
C VAL A 285 -15.59 10.42 -15.25
N MET A 286 -16.79 10.80 -15.72
CA MET A 286 -17.96 9.93 -15.73
C MET A 286 -17.71 8.57 -16.43
N ARG A 287 -16.89 8.56 -17.50
CA ARG A 287 -16.54 7.32 -18.22
C ARG A 287 -15.80 6.29 -17.37
N LEU A 288 -15.03 6.73 -16.38
CA LEU A 288 -14.23 5.88 -15.50
C LEU A 288 -15.08 5.16 -14.44
N LYS A 289 -16.40 5.45 -14.37
CA LYS A 289 -17.35 4.72 -13.51
C LYS A 289 -17.39 3.21 -13.79
N LEU A 290 -17.02 2.79 -15.00
CA LEU A 290 -16.95 1.37 -15.36
C LEU A 290 -15.90 0.64 -14.51
N LEU A 291 -14.74 1.26 -14.31
CA LEU A 291 -13.64 0.72 -13.49
C LEU A 291 -14.00 0.69 -12.00
N PHE A 292 -14.72 1.71 -11.53
CA PHE A 292 -15.18 1.75 -10.15
C PHE A 292 -16.23 0.67 -9.85
N THR A 293 -17.20 0.52 -10.75
CA THR A 293 -18.29 -0.48 -10.60
C THR A 293 -17.74 -1.91 -10.59
N THR A 294 -16.77 -2.23 -11.47
CA THR A 294 -16.19 -3.59 -11.49
C THR A 294 -15.44 -3.91 -10.20
N GLN A 295 -14.69 -2.95 -9.63
CA GLN A 295 -14.02 -3.17 -8.34
C GLN A 295 -15.01 -3.33 -7.18
N LEU A 296 -16.11 -2.57 -7.19
CA LEU A 296 -17.20 -2.78 -6.22
C LEU A 296 -17.81 -4.18 -6.32
N CYS A 297 -18.00 -4.70 -7.53
CA CYS A 297 -18.48 -6.07 -7.74
C CYS A 297 -17.48 -7.10 -7.21
N VAL A 298 -16.18 -6.92 -7.48
CA VAL A 298 -15.12 -7.82 -6.98
C VAL A 298 -15.10 -7.84 -5.45
N LEU A 299 -15.14 -6.67 -4.82
CA LEU A 299 -15.18 -6.56 -3.36
C LEU A 299 -16.49 -7.08 -2.74
N SER A 300 -17.60 -6.94 -3.45
CA SER A 300 -18.88 -7.52 -3.02
C SER A 300 -18.84 -9.05 -3.03
N SER A 301 -18.08 -9.67 -3.94
CA SER A 301 -17.94 -11.13 -4.00
C SER A 301 -17.18 -11.71 -2.80
N LEU A 302 -16.40 -10.88 -2.08
CA LEU A 302 -15.75 -11.29 -0.81
C LEU A 302 -16.77 -11.69 0.27
N LEU A 303 -18.04 -11.30 0.13
CA LEU A 303 -19.12 -11.71 1.03
C LEU A 303 -19.30 -13.23 1.08
N MET A 304 -18.98 -13.92 -0.01
CA MET A 304 -19.07 -15.38 -0.08
C MET A 304 -17.92 -16.07 0.66
N SER A 305 -16.85 -15.35 1.00
CA SER A 305 -15.72 -15.89 1.74
C SER A 305 -16.03 -15.92 3.23
N THR A 306 -16.31 -17.10 3.77
CA THR A 306 -16.54 -17.31 5.22
C THR A 306 -15.32 -17.01 6.09
N LYS A 307 -14.14 -16.82 5.50
CA LYS A 307 -12.88 -16.59 6.23
C LYS A 307 -12.85 -15.29 7.02
N TYR A 308 -13.59 -14.27 6.56
CA TYR A 308 -13.55 -12.90 7.14
C TYR A 308 -14.82 -12.53 7.92
N TYR A 309 -15.76 -13.47 8.05
CA TYR A 309 -16.94 -13.33 8.88
C TYR A 309 -16.62 -13.92 10.26
N VAL A 310 -16.58 -13.05 11.27
CA VAL A 310 -16.47 -13.39 12.69
C VAL A 310 -17.86 -13.58 13.27
#